data_AF-A0A7S3FS32-F1
#
_entry.id   AF-A0A7S3FS32-F1
#
_cell.length_a   1.000
_cell.length_b   1.000
_cell.length_c   1.000
_cell.angle_alpha   90.00
_cell.angle_beta   90.00
_cell.angle_gamma   90.00
#
_symmetry.space_group_name_H-M   'P 1'
#
loop_
_entity.id
_entity.type
_entity.pdbx_description
1 polymer ?
#
loop_
_entity_poly.entity_id
_entity_poly.type
_entity_poly.pdbx_seq_one_letter_code
_entity_poly.pdbx_strand_id
1 'polypeptide(L)'
;ETAGSGLNAMLEIAYIPYRKGEKYPGVYAFTSSARMMREVHLLEERPRKGEKGAPERFVLGSEMIGSLEQTFLNVHCPDKYVPLTERGVDFDALDPKYTHCETSPAAMLSIVASLTPWSDF
;
A
#
# COMPACT_ATOMS: atom_id res chain seq x y z
N GLU A 1 6.63 24.38 -16.27
CA GLU A 1 5.39 23.58 -16.36
C GLU A 1 5.74 22.16 -16.80
N THR A 2 5.99 21.27 -15.83
CA THR A 2 6.01 19.84 -16.14
C THR A 2 4.56 19.40 -16.26
N ALA A 3 4.18 18.86 -17.41
CA ALA A 3 2.88 18.24 -17.64
C ALA A 3 2.71 17.06 -16.66
N GLY A 4 2.27 17.36 -15.45
CA GLY A 4 1.87 16.37 -14.46
C GLY A 4 0.66 15.64 -15.01
N SER A 5 0.62 14.32 -14.85
CA SER A 5 -0.55 13.52 -15.20
C SER A 5 -1.81 14.22 -14.67
N GLY A 6 -2.89 14.27 -15.46
CA GLY A 6 -4.14 14.94 -15.06
C GLY A 6 -4.86 14.27 -13.87
N LEU A 7 -4.17 13.41 -13.13
CA LEU A 7 -4.65 12.62 -12.02
C LEU A 7 -4.16 13.24 -10.71
N ASN A 8 -5.10 13.49 -9.81
CA ASN A 8 -4.80 13.96 -8.47
C ASN A 8 -4.13 12.84 -7.67
N ALA A 9 -2.99 13.11 -7.03
CA ALA A 9 -2.30 12.16 -6.17
C ALA A 9 -3.11 11.72 -4.93
N MET A 10 -4.18 12.44 -4.59
CA MET A 10 -5.11 12.13 -3.49
C MET A 10 -6.40 11.45 -3.99
N LEU A 11 -6.47 11.05 -5.25
CA LEU A 11 -7.61 10.31 -5.78
C LEU A 11 -7.71 8.95 -5.07
N GLU A 12 -8.83 8.68 -4.43
CA GLU A 12 -9.14 7.36 -3.84
C GLU A 12 -9.96 6.56 -4.85
N ILE A 13 -9.60 5.31 -5.10
CA ILE A 13 -10.25 4.40 -6.05
C ILE A 13 -10.66 3.12 -5.33
N ALA A 14 -11.89 3.10 -4.82
CA ALA A 14 -12.44 1.90 -4.20
C ALA A 14 -13.13 1.01 -5.25
N TYR A 15 -12.49 -0.11 -5.57
CA TYR A 15 -13.12 -1.18 -6.34
C TYR A 15 -13.83 -2.18 -5.41
N ILE A 16 -15.16 -2.23 -5.50
CA ILE A 16 -15.99 -3.19 -4.77
C ILE A 16 -16.42 -4.30 -5.74
N PRO A 17 -15.86 -5.52 -5.63
CA PRO A 17 -16.24 -6.62 -6.50
C PRO A 17 -17.66 -7.09 -6.18
N TYR A 18 -18.36 -7.60 -7.20
CA TYR A 18 -19.67 -8.20 -6.98
C TYR A 18 -19.56 -9.51 -6.21
N ARG A 19 -20.29 -9.60 -5.09
CA ARG A 19 -20.48 -10.81 -4.31
C ARG A 19 -21.93 -10.88 -3.82
N LYS A 20 -22.49 -12.08 -3.83
CA LYS A 20 -23.91 -12.30 -3.51
C LYS A 20 -24.17 -11.97 -2.03
N GLY A 21 -25.03 -10.99 -1.77
CA GLY A 21 -25.41 -10.60 -0.40
C GLY A 21 -24.41 -9.68 0.31
N GLU A 22 -23.42 -9.14 -0.41
CA GLU A 22 -22.45 -8.18 0.13
C GLU A 22 -22.81 -6.73 -0.26
N LYS A 23 -21.85 -5.81 -0.05
CA LYS A 23 -21.95 -4.39 -0.42
C LYS A 23 -22.24 -4.24 -1.92
N TYR A 24 -22.92 -3.15 -2.29
CA TYR A 24 -23.23 -2.87 -3.69
C TYR A 24 -21.92 -2.72 -4.50
N PRO A 25 -21.77 -3.45 -5.63
CA PRO A 25 -20.52 -3.42 -6.40
C PRO A 25 -20.36 -2.12 -7.18
N GLY A 26 -19.12 -1.79 -7.50
CA GLY A 26 -18.82 -0.63 -8.32
C GLY A 26 -17.37 -0.19 -8.24
N VAL A 27 -17.04 0.79 -9.07
CA VAL A 27 -15.79 1.56 -8.95
C VAL A 27 -16.19 2.94 -8.43
N TYR A 28 -15.74 3.26 -7.23
CA TYR A 28 -16.02 4.54 -6.58
C TYR A 28 -14.74 5.37 -6.57
N ALA A 29 -14.80 6.55 -7.20
CA ALA A 29 -13.68 7.47 -7.30
C ALA A 29 -14.00 8.73 -6.49
N PHE A 30 -13.14 9.07 -5.52
CA PHE A 30 -13.34 10.23 -4.65
C PHE A 30 -12.20 11.23 -4.79
N THR A 31 -12.56 12.50 -4.94
CA THR A 31 -11.63 13.64 -5.02
C THR A 31 -11.98 14.75 -4.02
N SER A 32 -13.01 14.55 -3.20
CA SER A 32 -13.48 15.54 -2.23
C SER A 32 -12.46 15.81 -1.12
N SER A 33 -12.57 16.96 -0.47
CA SER A 33 -11.81 17.29 0.74
C SER A 33 -12.32 16.54 1.98
N ALA A 34 -11.58 16.64 3.09
CA ALA A 34 -11.91 16.04 4.40
C ALA A 34 -11.97 14.51 4.43
N ARG A 35 -11.30 13.83 3.49
CA ARG A 35 -11.09 12.37 3.53
C ARG A 35 -9.89 12.02 4.41
N MET A 36 -9.98 10.89 5.09
CA MET A 36 -8.82 10.29 5.75
C MET A 36 -7.98 9.57 4.69
N MET A 37 -6.73 10.01 4.55
CA MET A 37 -5.76 9.44 3.63
C MET A 37 -4.51 9.05 4.41
N ARG A 38 -3.82 8.00 3.97
CA ARG A 38 -2.52 7.60 4.53
C ARG A 38 -1.58 7.14 3.44
N GLU A 39 -0.29 7.27 3.68
CA GLU A 39 0.75 6.87 2.75
C GLU A 39 1.08 5.37 2.88
N VAL A 40 1.25 4.70 1.75
CA VAL A 40 1.76 3.33 1.62
C VAL A 40 2.75 3.25 0.47
N HIS A 41 3.53 2.18 0.42
CA HIS A 41 4.36 1.86 -0.73
C HIS A 41 3.61 0.98 -1.72
N LEU A 42 3.59 1.38 -2.98
CA LEU A 42 3.09 0.58 -4.08
C LEU A 42 4.16 -0.46 -4.47
N LEU A 43 3.75 -1.73 -4.52
CA LEU A 43 4.61 -2.84 -4.95
C LEU A 43 4.34 -3.16 -6.42
N GLU A 44 5.40 -3.29 -7.20
CA GLU A 44 5.31 -3.73 -8.59
C GLU A 44 6.11 -5.02 -8.80
N GLU A 45 5.58 -5.89 -9.63
CA GLU A 45 6.23 -7.10 -10.12
C GLU A 45 6.78 -6.86 -11.51
N ARG A 46 8.10 -7.05 -11.70
CA ARG A 46 8.69 -7.08 -13.05
C ARG A 46 9.37 -8.43 -13.30
N PRO A 47 9.34 -8.92 -14.55
CA PRO A 47 10.10 -10.11 -14.91
C PRO A 47 11.60 -9.81 -14.75
N ARG A 48 12.30 -10.69 -14.03
CA ARG A 48 13.75 -10.59 -13.84
C ARG A 48 14.45 -10.68 -15.20
N LYS A 49 15.28 -9.68 -15.52
CA LYS A 49 15.87 -9.54 -16.86
C LYS A 49 16.90 -10.66 -17.11
N GLY A 50 16.57 -11.61 -17.98
CA GLY A 50 17.52 -12.61 -18.49
C GLY A 50 17.26 -14.07 -18.11
N GLU A 51 16.25 -14.38 -17.31
CA GLU A 51 15.91 -15.77 -16.95
C GLU A 51 14.42 -16.07 -17.14
N LYS A 52 14.11 -17.34 -17.45
CA LYS A 52 12.78 -17.94 -17.20
C LYS A 52 12.59 -18.13 -15.68
N GLY A 53 12.73 -17.05 -14.91
CA GLY A 53 12.77 -17.05 -13.44
C GLY A 53 11.58 -16.33 -12.82
N ALA A 54 11.37 -16.57 -11.52
CA ALA A 54 10.31 -15.97 -10.71
C ALA A 54 10.29 -14.42 -10.81
N PRO A 55 9.11 -13.78 -10.76
CA PRO A 55 9.00 -12.32 -10.83
C PRO A 55 9.75 -11.67 -9.67
N GLU A 56 10.49 -10.59 -9.96
CA GLU A 56 11.16 -9.78 -8.96
C GLU A 56 10.22 -8.63 -8.55
N ARG A 57 10.02 -8.47 -7.25
CA ARG A 57 9.22 -7.38 -6.69
C ARG A 57 10.11 -6.24 -6.21
N PHE A 58 9.64 -5.02 -6.39
CA PHE A 58 10.30 -3.82 -5.90
C PHE A 58 9.26 -2.77 -5.54
N VAL A 59 9.67 -1.78 -4.76
CA VAL A 59 8.85 -0.62 -4.44
C VAL A 59 8.87 0.34 -5.63
N LEU A 60 7.70 0.59 -6.23
CA LEU A 60 7.56 1.52 -7.34
C LEU A 60 7.55 2.97 -6.85
N GLY A 61 6.88 3.23 -5.73
CA GLY A 61 6.74 4.57 -5.16
C GLY A 61 5.80 4.60 -3.96
N SER A 62 5.47 5.81 -3.52
CA SER A 62 4.49 6.09 -2.48
C SER A 62 3.11 6.39 -3.09
N GLU A 63 2.06 5.84 -2.52
CA GLU A 63 0.67 6.08 -2.90
C GLU A 63 -0.15 6.50 -1.67
N MET A 64 -1.07 7.45 -1.85
CA MET A 64 -1.99 7.89 -0.81
C MET A 64 -3.27 7.08 -0.93
N ILE A 65 -3.56 6.24 0.05
CA ILE A 65 -4.79 5.43 0.07
C ILE A 65 -5.81 5.98 1.06
N GLY A 66 -7.08 5.91 0.68
CA GLY A 66 -8.23 6.27 1.48
C GLY A 66 -8.82 5.10 2.26
N SER A 67 -9.70 5.43 3.21
CA SER A 67 -10.29 4.44 4.11
C SER A 67 -11.19 3.40 3.44
N LEU A 68 -11.87 3.74 2.33
CA LEU A 68 -12.79 2.81 1.68
C LEU A 68 -12.03 1.81 0.82
N GLU A 69 -11.11 2.28 -0.02
CA GLU A 69 -10.33 1.40 -0.90
C GLU A 69 -9.44 0.44 -0.10
N GLN A 70 -8.89 0.90 1.03
CA GLN A 70 -8.07 0.06 1.92
C GLN A 70 -8.80 -1.21 2.38
N THR A 71 -10.14 -1.21 2.46
CA THR A 71 -10.90 -2.42 2.85
C THR A 71 -10.86 -3.54 1.81
N PHE A 72 -10.44 -3.24 0.57
CA PHE A 72 -10.32 -4.17 -0.53
C PHE A 72 -8.88 -4.35 -1.02
N LEU A 73 -7.91 -3.67 -0.39
CA LEU A 73 -6.49 -3.78 -0.70
C LEU A 73 -5.79 -4.74 0.27
N ASN A 74 -4.83 -5.49 -0.25
CA ASN A 74 -3.91 -6.28 0.56
C ASN A 74 -2.64 -5.46 0.81
N VAL A 75 -2.52 -4.87 2.00
CA VAL A 75 -1.35 -4.10 2.43
C VAL A 75 -0.52 -4.94 3.40
N HIS A 76 0.75 -5.17 3.05
CA HIS A 76 1.70 -5.90 3.90
C HIS A 76 2.23 -4.99 5.01
N CYS A 77 2.22 -5.46 6.25
CA CYS A 77 2.94 -4.81 7.35
C CYS A 77 4.32 -5.47 7.50
N PRO A 78 5.43 -4.72 7.40
CA PRO A 78 6.77 -5.28 7.56
C PRO A 78 7.05 -5.60 9.02
N ASP A 79 7.72 -6.73 9.29
CA ASP A 79 8.00 -7.25 10.64
C ASP A 79 9.02 -6.43 11.43
N LYS A 80 9.87 -5.65 10.75
CA LYS A 80 10.99 -4.93 11.37
C LYS A 80 11.05 -3.51 10.84
N TYR A 81 11.62 -2.61 11.65
CA TYR A 81 12.05 -1.26 11.25
C TYR A 81 13.26 -1.29 10.29
N VAL A 82 13.28 -2.23 9.35
CA VAL A 82 14.29 -2.22 8.29
C VAL A 82 13.81 -1.19 7.27
N PRO A 83 14.60 -0.16 6.97
CA PRO A 83 14.23 0.77 5.91
C PRO A 83 14.06 -0.02 4.61
N LEU A 84 12.95 0.24 3.91
CA LEU A 84 12.58 -0.31 2.60
C LEU A 84 13.57 0.15 1.51
N THR A 85 14.84 -0.20 1.70
CA THR A 85 15.83 -0.30 0.64
C THR A 85 15.50 -1.57 -0.16
N GLU A 86 16.14 -1.79 -1.30
CA GLU A 86 15.96 -3.01 -2.12
C GLU A 86 16.15 -4.34 -1.34
N ARG A 87 16.55 -4.29 -0.06
CA ARG A 87 16.72 -5.43 0.87
C ARG A 87 15.79 -5.39 2.11
N GLY A 88 14.90 -4.41 2.21
CA GLY A 88 14.07 -4.15 3.40
C GLY A 88 12.73 -4.87 3.43
N VAL A 89 12.25 -5.34 2.27
CA VAL A 89 11.19 -6.35 2.18
C VAL A 89 11.86 -7.61 1.70
N ASP A 90 11.71 -8.71 2.44
CA ASP A 90 12.01 -10.02 1.89
C ASP A 90 10.91 -10.37 0.88
N PHE A 91 11.09 -9.92 -0.36
CA PHE A 91 10.13 -10.14 -1.43
C PHE A 91 9.98 -11.60 -1.80
N ASP A 92 10.98 -12.45 -1.51
CA ASP A 92 10.92 -13.88 -1.74
C ASP A 92 9.98 -14.57 -0.72
N ALA A 93 9.89 -14.02 0.49
CA ALA A 93 8.96 -14.47 1.54
C ALA A 93 7.57 -13.78 1.47
N LEU A 94 7.41 -12.73 0.66
CA LEU A 94 6.18 -11.95 0.60
C LEU A 94 5.11 -12.64 -0.26
N ASP A 95 3.93 -12.86 0.32
CA ASP A 95 2.79 -13.42 -0.40
C ASP A 95 2.42 -12.53 -1.62
N PRO A 96 2.30 -13.10 -2.84
CA PRO A 96 1.99 -12.33 -4.05
C PRO A 96 0.64 -11.60 -3.97
N LYS A 97 -0.26 -11.96 -3.04
CA LYS A 97 -1.53 -11.26 -2.86
C LYS A 97 -1.37 -9.80 -2.46
N TYR A 98 -0.25 -9.43 -1.81
CA TYR A 98 -0.01 -8.07 -1.33
C TYR A 98 0.33 -7.14 -2.48
N THR A 99 -0.44 -6.09 -2.66
CA THR A 99 -0.20 -5.07 -3.70
C THR A 99 0.52 -3.85 -3.15
N HIS A 100 0.47 -3.66 -1.83
CA HIS A 100 1.07 -2.52 -1.14
C HIS A 100 1.85 -2.99 0.09
N CYS A 101 2.71 -2.13 0.61
CA CYS A 101 3.42 -2.31 1.87
C CYS A 101 3.28 -1.06 2.74
N GLU A 102 3.17 -1.23 4.05
CA GLU A 102 3.26 -0.12 5.00
C GLU A 102 4.65 0.54 4.94
N THR A 103 4.69 1.85 5.19
CA THR A 103 5.97 2.59 5.27
C THR A 103 6.80 2.17 6.48
N SER A 104 6.13 1.77 7.57
CA SER A 104 6.73 1.31 8.82
C SER A 104 5.66 0.57 9.62
N PRO A 105 6.00 -0.46 10.44
CA PRO A 105 5.03 -1.06 11.35
C PRO A 105 4.47 -0.06 12.36
N ALA A 106 5.20 1.02 12.67
CA ALA A 106 4.74 2.08 13.58
C ALA A 106 3.84 3.13 12.90
N ALA A 107 3.63 3.07 11.59
CA ALA A 107 2.88 4.11 10.86
C ALA A 107 1.40 4.21 11.31
N MET A 108 0.87 3.15 11.92
CA MET A 108 -0.46 3.13 12.52
C MET A 108 -0.54 3.79 13.90
N LEU A 109 0.60 4.01 14.57
CA LEU A 109 0.63 4.54 15.93
C LEU A 109 0.51 6.06 15.92
N SER A 110 -0.16 6.59 16.95
CA SER A 110 -0.17 8.03 17.20
C SER A 110 1.19 8.51 17.71
N ILE A 111 1.40 9.83 17.68
CA ILE A 111 2.61 10.46 18.21
C ILE A 111 2.84 10.09 19.69
N VAL A 112 1.78 10.02 20.49
CA VAL A 112 1.92 9.68 21.92
C VAL A 112 2.21 8.20 22.10
N ALA A 113 1.56 7.34 21.32
CA ALA A 113 1.77 5.90 21.39
C ALA A 113 3.21 5.52 20.98
N SER A 114 3.78 6.17 19.97
CA SER A 114 5.13 5.88 19.47
C SER A 114 6.25 6.22 20.46
N LEU A 115 5.96 7.01 21.50
CA LEU A 115 6.91 7.32 22.58
C LEU A 115 6.92 6.26 23.69
N THR A 116 6.00 5.30 23.65
CA THR A 116 5.95 4.22 24.64
C THR A 116 7.06 3.21 24.31
N PRO A 117 8.07 3.06 25.17
CA PRO A 117 9.18 2.16 24.88
C PRO A 117 8.69 0.70 24.97
N TRP A 118 9.14 -0.13 24.03
CA TRP A 118 8.76 -1.56 23.96
C TRP A 118 7.25 -1.78 24.03
N SER A 119 6.46 -0.98 23.31
CA SER A 119 4.99 -1.05 23.33
C SER A 119 4.41 -2.40 22.88
N ASP A 120 5.23 -3.23 22.24
CA ASP A 120 4.94 -4.57 21.75
C ASP A 120 5.36 -5.69 22.72
N PHE A 121 5.96 -5.36 23.86
CA PHE A 121 6.37 -6.32 24.92
C PHE A 121 5.38 -6.37 26.10
#